data_AF-A0A7S1TNF6-F1
#
_entry.id   AF-A0A7S1TNF6-F1
#
_cell.length_a   1.000
_cell.length_b   1.000
_cell.length_c   1.000
_cell.angle_alpha   90.00
_cell.angle_beta   90.00
_cell.angle_gamma   90.00
#
_symmetry.space_group_name_H-M   'P 1'
#
loop_
_entity.id
_entity.type
_entity.pdbx_description
1 polymer ?
#
loop_
_entity_poly.entity_id
_entity_poly.type
_entity_poly.pdbx_seq_one_letter_code
_entity_poly.pdbx_strand_id
1 'polypeptide(L)'
;SVAFPYGAPPVLRALKGKCVRQALGQYEFEHCPFETVLQYEHGRRIADLGKFEKLSMDSDSEEVTLHYEKGASCWKGPRRSVAVRLSCGADTAIVDVDEPSRCVYRMTFSTPLACSQRMLDELLPSPTAHDEL
;
A
#
# COMPACT_ATOMS: atom_id res chain seq x y z
N SER A 1 13.23 15.26 6.20
CA SER A 1 12.84 13.84 6.28
C SER A 1 11.40 13.74 6.77
N VAL A 2 10.50 13.11 6.01
CA VAL A 2 9.12 12.84 6.49
C VAL A 2 9.22 11.83 7.64
N ALA A 3 8.69 12.19 8.81
CA ALA A 3 8.63 11.30 9.97
C ALA A 3 7.74 10.08 9.65
N PHE A 4 8.07 8.91 10.20
CA PHE A 4 7.22 7.72 10.03
C PHE A 4 5.85 7.96 10.69
N PRO A 5 4.73 7.59 10.04
CA PRO A 5 3.40 7.91 10.56
C PRO A 5 3.16 7.30 11.95
N TYR A 6 2.63 8.13 12.86
CA TYR A 6 2.18 7.68 14.18
C TYR A 6 1.03 6.68 14.04
N GLY A 7 1.05 5.61 14.84
CA GLY A 7 0.06 4.53 14.81
C GLY A 7 0.29 3.47 13.72
N ALA A 8 1.28 3.64 12.86
CA ALA A 8 1.65 2.62 11.88
C ALA A 8 2.43 1.46 12.53
N PRO A 9 2.15 0.19 12.17
CA PRO A 9 2.96 -0.94 12.60
C PRO A 9 4.46 -0.71 12.29
N PRO A 10 5.37 -0.86 13.27
CA PRO A 10 6.80 -0.62 13.08
C PRO A 10 7.42 -1.36 11.90
N VAL A 11 6.92 -2.57 11.61
CA VAL A 11 7.36 -3.43 10.50
C VAL A 11 7.21 -2.73 9.14
N LEU A 12 6.22 -1.86 8.97
CA LEU A 12 6.00 -1.14 7.72
C LEU A 12 7.09 -0.10 7.42
N ARG A 13 7.96 0.25 8.38
CA ARG A 13 9.14 1.09 8.11
C ARG A 13 10.01 0.52 7.00
N ALA A 14 10.04 -0.81 6.86
CA ALA A 14 10.79 -1.50 5.83
C ALA A 14 10.27 -1.24 4.39
N LEU A 15 9.09 -0.64 4.22
CA LEU A 15 8.56 -0.22 2.91
C LEU A 15 9.04 1.16 2.48
N LYS A 16 9.53 1.99 3.40
CA LYS A 16 9.94 3.36 3.09
C LYS A 16 11.11 3.36 2.09
N GLY A 17 10.99 4.18 1.04
CA GLY A 17 11.98 4.26 -0.03
C GLY A 17 11.98 3.07 -1.00
N LYS A 18 11.05 2.11 -0.87
CA LYS A 18 10.91 0.97 -1.79
C LYS A 18 9.73 1.20 -2.73
N CYS A 19 9.99 1.82 -3.86
CA CYS A 19 8.98 2.02 -4.89
C CYS A 19 8.77 0.75 -5.72
N VAL A 20 7.52 0.43 -6.02
CA VAL A 20 7.14 -0.66 -6.93
C VAL A 20 6.39 -0.09 -8.10
N ARG A 21 6.70 -0.58 -9.30
CA ARG A 21 6.03 -0.20 -10.54
C ARG A 21 5.44 -1.42 -11.23
N GLN A 22 4.16 -1.37 -11.56
CA GLN A 22 3.44 -2.49 -12.17
C GLN A 22 2.54 -2.02 -13.31
N ALA A 23 2.55 -2.76 -14.43
CA ALA A 23 1.58 -2.58 -15.50
C ALA A 23 0.26 -3.30 -15.16
N LEU A 24 -0.85 -2.58 -15.27
CA LEU A 24 -2.21 -3.09 -15.07
C LEU A 24 -3.10 -2.56 -16.19
N GLY A 25 -3.44 -3.45 -17.14
CA GLY A 25 -4.14 -3.06 -18.37
C GLY A 25 -3.28 -2.16 -19.26
N GLN A 26 -3.81 -1.00 -19.65
CA GLN A 26 -3.12 -0.02 -20.50
C GLN A 26 -2.24 0.98 -19.72
N TYR A 27 -2.31 0.96 -18.39
CA TYR A 27 -1.58 1.88 -17.52
C TYR A 27 -0.48 1.17 -16.75
N GLU A 28 0.50 1.95 -16.31
CA GLU A 28 1.46 1.54 -15.28
C GLU A 28 1.27 2.42 -14.05
N PHE A 29 1.34 1.80 -12.88
CA PHE A 29 1.25 2.49 -11.60
C PHE A 29 2.55 2.32 -10.84
N GLU A 30 2.99 3.38 -10.19
CA GLU A 30 4.14 3.38 -9.30
C GLU A 30 3.71 3.80 -7.92
N HIS A 31 3.92 2.94 -6.94
CA HIS A 31 3.63 3.20 -5.54
C HIS A 31 4.93 3.26 -4.76
N CYS A 32 5.20 4.42 -4.15
CA CYS A 32 6.25 4.61 -3.18
C CYS A 32 5.59 4.78 -1.79
N PRO A 33 5.56 3.73 -0.95
CA PRO A 33 4.91 3.77 0.35
C PRO A 33 5.39 4.94 1.21
N PHE A 34 4.43 5.67 1.78
CA PHE A 34 4.63 6.87 2.60
C PHE A 34 5.17 8.10 1.85
N GLU A 35 5.17 8.07 0.52
CA GLU A 35 5.63 9.20 -0.31
C GLU A 35 4.57 9.59 -1.33
N THR A 36 4.39 8.82 -2.41
CA THR A 36 3.51 9.18 -3.53
C THR A 36 3.01 7.97 -4.31
N VAL A 37 1.95 8.16 -5.08
CA VAL A 37 1.47 7.23 -6.10
C VAL A 37 1.40 7.96 -7.43
N LEU A 38 1.97 7.37 -8.48
CA LEU A 38 2.05 7.95 -9.82
C LEU A 38 1.41 7.02 -10.84
N GLN A 39 0.83 7.61 -11.89
CA GLN A 39 0.26 6.89 -13.03
C GLN A 39 1.01 7.26 -14.31
N TYR A 40 1.24 6.25 -15.13
CA TYR A 40 1.94 6.35 -16.40
C TYR A 40 1.16 5.67 -17.52
N GLU A 41 1.41 6.15 -18.74
CA GLU A 41 0.91 5.57 -19.97
C GLU A 41 2.05 5.61 -21.00
N HIS A 42 2.36 4.47 -21.63
CA HIS A 42 3.49 4.33 -22.55
C HIS A 42 4.82 4.86 -21.97
N GLY A 43 5.11 4.52 -20.71
CA GLY A 43 6.31 4.97 -19.99
C GLY A 43 6.33 6.45 -19.58
N ARG A 44 5.35 7.27 -19.99
CA ARG A 44 5.28 8.69 -19.62
C ARG A 44 4.40 8.90 -18.42
N ARG A 45 4.84 9.75 -17.48
CA ARG A 45 4.03 10.11 -16.30
C ARG A 45 2.86 10.98 -16.75
N ILE A 46 1.64 10.49 -16.56
CA ILE A 46 0.41 11.20 -16.94
C ILE A 46 -0.33 11.82 -15.75
N ALA A 47 -0.16 11.27 -14.54
CA ALA A 47 -0.77 11.83 -13.34
C ALA A 47 0.02 11.53 -12.06
N ASP A 48 -0.09 12.45 -11.10
CA ASP A 48 0.18 12.24 -9.69
C ASP A 48 -1.15 11.90 -9.03
N LEU A 49 -1.28 10.71 -8.43
CA LEU A 49 -2.51 10.26 -7.79
C LEU A 49 -2.60 10.69 -6.33
N GLY A 50 -1.52 11.20 -5.75
CA GLY A 50 -1.50 11.75 -4.41
C GLY A 50 -0.14 11.64 -3.73
N LYS A 51 -0.03 12.40 -2.63
CA LYS A 51 1.05 12.30 -1.65
C LYS A 51 0.52 11.70 -0.37
N PHE A 52 1.36 10.93 0.32
CA PHE A 52 0.96 10.30 1.57
C PHE A 52 0.49 11.37 2.58
N GLU A 53 -0.72 11.19 3.10
CA GLU A 53 -1.33 12.10 4.07
C GLU A 53 -1.49 11.42 5.44
N LYS A 54 -2.03 10.20 5.46
CA LYS A 54 -2.31 9.46 6.70
C LYS A 54 -2.38 7.96 6.48
N LEU A 55 -2.30 7.22 7.59
CA LEU A 55 -2.60 5.80 7.65
C LEU A 55 -3.87 5.61 8.51
N SER A 56 -4.71 4.66 8.12
CA SER A 56 -5.79 4.14 8.97
C SER A 56 -5.63 2.64 9.14
N MET A 57 -6.10 2.13 10.28
CA MET A 57 -6.19 0.71 10.56
C MET A 57 -7.63 0.38 10.93
N ASP A 58 -8.18 -0.64 10.32
CA ASP A 58 -9.48 -1.19 10.71
C ASP A 58 -9.29 -2.05 11.97
N SER A 59 -10.11 -1.81 13.00
CA SER A 59 -9.95 -2.47 14.31
C SER A 59 -10.30 -3.95 14.28
N ASP A 60 -11.16 -4.36 13.36
CA ASP A 60 -11.74 -5.70 13.36
C ASP A 60 -10.96 -6.63 12.44
N SER A 61 -10.50 -6.11 11.30
CA SER A 61 -9.73 -6.85 10.30
C SER A 61 -8.21 -6.64 10.38
N GLU A 62 -7.73 -5.74 11.24
CA GLU A 62 -6.33 -5.30 11.33
C GLU A 62 -5.78 -4.76 9.99
N GLU A 63 -6.68 -4.40 9.08
CA GLU A 63 -6.34 -3.97 7.74
C GLU A 63 -5.75 -2.56 7.75
N VAL A 64 -4.59 -2.41 7.12
CA VAL A 64 -3.91 -1.12 7.01
C VAL A 64 -4.22 -0.49 5.65
N THR A 65 -4.68 0.76 5.68
CA THR A 65 -4.85 1.59 4.47
C THR A 65 -3.97 2.84 4.55
N LEU A 66 -3.20 3.07 3.49
CA LEU A 66 -2.41 4.28 3.27
C LEU A 66 -3.21 5.25 2.39
N HIS A 67 -3.46 6.45 2.88
CA HIS A 67 -4.23 7.46 2.16
C HIS A 67 -3.30 8.47 1.50
N TYR A 68 -3.45 8.62 0.18
CA TYR A 68 -2.70 9.58 -0.63
C TYR A 68 -3.66 10.62 -1.19
N GLU A 69 -3.35 11.87 -0.93
CA GLU A 69 -4.25 12.99 -1.20
C GLU A 69 -3.53 14.09 -1.99
N LYS A 70 -4.28 15.10 -2.43
CA LYS A 70 -3.74 16.32 -3.06
C LYS A 70 -2.94 16.03 -4.34
N GLY A 71 -3.29 14.97 -5.07
CA GLY A 71 -2.73 14.64 -6.39
C GLY A 71 -3.06 15.69 -7.46
N ALA A 72 -2.78 15.36 -8.71
CA ALA A 72 -2.97 16.24 -9.86
C ALA A 72 -4.45 16.65 -10.03
N SER A 73 -4.67 17.89 -10.50
CA SER A 73 -6.02 18.41 -10.80
C SER A 73 -6.75 17.53 -11.80
N CYS A 74 -8.04 17.29 -11.54
CA CYS A 74 -8.91 16.51 -12.39
C CYS A 74 -9.98 17.41 -13.01
N TRP A 75 -10.25 17.23 -14.30
CA TRP A 75 -11.34 17.97 -14.94
C TRP A 75 -12.70 17.47 -14.44
N LYS A 76 -13.53 18.38 -13.90
CA LYS A 76 -14.84 18.07 -13.30
C LYS A 76 -14.79 16.98 -12.23
N GLY A 77 -13.72 16.96 -11.44
CA GLY A 77 -13.56 16.04 -10.32
C GLY A 77 -12.75 16.69 -9.20
N PRO A 78 -12.64 16.01 -8.04
CA PRO A 78 -11.71 16.43 -7.00
C PRO A 78 -10.26 16.34 -7.51
N ARG A 79 -9.31 16.92 -6.76
CA ARG A 79 -7.91 16.55 -6.97
C ARG A 79 -7.78 15.04 -6.81
N ARG A 80 -6.92 14.42 -7.64
CA ARG A 80 -6.73 12.97 -7.57
C ARG A 80 -6.33 12.54 -6.17
N SER A 81 -6.88 11.42 -5.74
CA SER A 81 -6.55 10.75 -4.49
C SER A 81 -6.58 9.25 -4.67
N VAL A 82 -5.83 8.53 -3.84
CA VAL A 82 -5.83 7.06 -3.85
C VAL A 82 -5.74 6.52 -2.43
N ALA A 83 -6.63 5.56 -2.12
CA ALA A 83 -6.53 4.74 -0.94
C ALA A 83 -5.82 3.43 -1.30
N VAL A 84 -4.65 3.19 -0.71
CA VAL A 84 -3.86 1.98 -0.92
C VAL A 84 -4.05 1.03 0.27
N ARG A 85 -4.80 -0.04 0.04
CA ARG A 85 -5.01 -1.14 0.99
C ARG A 85 -3.80 -2.06 0.97
N LEU A 86 -3.19 -2.31 2.12
CA LEU A 86 -2.13 -3.31 2.24
C LEU A 86 -2.76 -4.69 2.39
N SER A 87 -2.37 -5.65 1.55
CA SER A 87 -2.79 -7.05 1.68
C SER A 87 -1.58 -7.93 1.99
N CYS A 88 -1.79 -8.94 2.84
CA CYS A 88 -0.82 -10.02 2.99
C CYS A 88 -0.62 -10.73 1.65
N GLY A 89 0.63 -11.06 1.33
CA GLY A 89 1.03 -11.87 0.18
C GLY A 89 2.53 -12.08 0.14
N ALA A 90 2.99 -13.05 -0.66
CA ALA A 90 4.40 -13.46 -0.70
C ALA A 90 5.31 -12.39 -1.31
N ASP A 91 4.79 -11.60 -2.25
CA ASP A 91 5.55 -10.62 -3.01
C ASP A 91 5.12 -9.20 -2.67
N THR A 92 6.05 -8.25 -2.83
CA THR A 92 5.73 -6.82 -2.73
C THR A 92 5.32 -6.31 -4.11
N ALA A 93 4.02 -6.13 -4.35
CA ALA A 93 3.46 -5.84 -5.67
C ALA A 93 2.18 -5.01 -5.62
N ILE A 94 1.92 -4.22 -6.67
CA ILE A 94 0.59 -3.63 -6.90
C ILE A 94 -0.25 -4.69 -7.62
N VAL A 95 -1.33 -5.16 -7.00
CA VAL A 95 -2.11 -6.29 -7.54
C VAL A 95 -3.43 -5.87 -8.18
N ASP A 96 -3.98 -4.74 -7.78
CA ASP A 96 -5.23 -4.22 -8.33
C ASP A 96 -5.30 -2.69 -8.19
N VAL A 97 -5.95 -2.04 -9.17
CA VAL A 97 -6.26 -0.61 -9.14
C VAL A 97 -7.60 -0.37 -9.85
N ASP A 98 -8.53 0.28 -9.16
CA ASP A 98 -9.80 0.72 -9.73
C ASP A 98 -10.12 2.19 -9.42
N GLU A 99 -11.01 2.78 -10.22
CA GLU A 99 -11.46 4.17 -10.09
C GLU A 99 -12.96 4.16 -9.69
N PRO A 100 -13.29 3.94 -8.41
CA PRO A 100 -14.68 3.82 -7.96
C PRO A 100 -15.50 5.10 -8.19
N SER A 101 -14.84 6.25 -8.25
CA SER A 101 -15.45 7.49 -8.72
C SER A 101 -14.40 8.36 -9.40
N ARG A 102 -14.84 9.33 -10.21
CA ARG A 102 -13.93 10.13 -11.03
C ARG A 102 -12.76 10.69 -10.22
N CYS A 103 -11.54 10.33 -10.63
CA CYS A 103 -10.26 10.74 -10.05
C CYS A 103 -10.03 10.30 -8.60
N VAL A 104 -10.87 9.43 -8.05
CA VAL A 104 -10.68 8.79 -6.75
C VAL A 104 -10.38 7.33 -7.01
N TYR A 105 -9.20 6.88 -6.62
CA TYR A 105 -8.72 5.54 -6.90
C TYR A 105 -8.69 4.69 -5.63
N ARG A 106 -8.81 3.38 -5.82
CA ARG A 106 -8.48 2.37 -4.82
C ARG A 106 -7.40 1.46 -5.40
N MET A 107 -6.43 1.13 -4.58
CA MET A 107 -5.29 0.28 -4.96
C MET A 107 -5.12 -0.81 -3.91
N THR A 108 -4.84 -2.03 -4.35
CA THR A 108 -4.40 -3.12 -3.47
C THR A 108 -2.91 -3.34 -3.66
N PHE A 109 -2.17 -3.23 -2.56
CA PHE A 109 -0.73 -3.43 -2.51
C PHE A 109 -0.39 -4.65 -1.66
N SER A 110 0.07 -5.71 -2.31
CA SER A 110 0.49 -6.94 -1.65
C SER A 110 1.87 -6.75 -1.03
N THR A 111 2.07 -7.25 0.20
CA THR A 111 3.38 -7.29 0.85
C THR A 111 3.39 -8.30 2.00
N PRO A 112 4.50 -9.03 2.24
CA PRO A 112 4.63 -9.89 3.41
C PRO A 112 4.49 -9.14 4.74
N LEU A 113 4.76 -7.84 4.73
CA LEU A 113 4.73 -6.98 5.93
C LEU A 113 3.30 -6.63 6.38
N ALA A 114 2.29 -6.99 5.59
CA ALA A 114 0.88 -6.88 5.94
C ALA A 114 0.27 -8.20 6.44
N CYS A 115 1.07 -9.27 6.47
CA CYS A 115 0.67 -10.51 7.14
C CYS A 115 0.73 -10.30 8.66
N SER A 116 -0.29 -10.78 9.38
CA SER A 116 -0.31 -10.64 10.84
C SER A 116 0.78 -11.51 11.48
N GLN A 117 1.22 -11.11 12.67
CA GLN A 117 2.10 -11.95 13.49
C GLN A 117 1.47 -13.32 13.75
N ARG A 118 0.14 -13.38 13.89
CA ARG A 118 -0.63 -14.62 14.00
C ARG A 118 -0.50 -15.52 12.76
N MET A 119 -0.52 -14.96 11.55
CA MET A 119 -0.27 -15.73 10.32
C MET A 119 1.17 -16.25 10.27
N LEU A 120 2.15 -15.46 10.73
CA LEU A 120 3.54 -15.93 10.86
C LEU A 120 3.68 -17.05 11.91
N ASP A 121 2.99 -16.94 13.05
CA ASP A 121 3.02 -17.94 14.13
C ASP A 121 2.26 -19.24 13.75
N GLU A 122 1.26 -19.16 12.85
CA GLU A 122 0.55 -20.34 12.30
C GLU A 122 1.33 -21.01 11.15
N LEU A 123 2.18 -20.27 10.44
CA LEU A 123 3.00 -20.75 9.32
C LEU A 123 4.37 -21.29 9.75
N LEU A 124 4.84 -20.93 10.95
CA LEU A 124 6.04 -21.49 11.56
C LEU A 124 5.61 -22.52 12.61
N PRO A 125 6.01 -23.81 12.52
CA PRO A 125 5.78 -24.72 13.62
C PRO A 125 6.45 -24.12 14.86
N SER A 126 5.68 -24.04 15.95
CA SER A 126 6.21 -23.64 17.25
C SER A 126 7.51 -24.43 17.50
N PRO A 127 8.59 -23.79 18.00
CA PRO A 127 9.73 -24.54 18.47
C PRO A 127 9.17 -25.51 19.51
N THR A 128 9.22 -26.81 19.19
CA THR A 128 8.78 -27.88 20.08
C THR A 128 9.33 -27.56 21.46
N ALA A 129 8.40 -27.33 22.39
CA ALA A 129 8.72 -27.29 23.80
C ALA A 129 9.62 -28.48 24.08
N HIS A 130 10.76 -28.18 24.70
CA HIS A 130 11.74 -29.14 25.17
C HIS A 130 11.05 -30.43 25.63
N ASP A 131 11.33 -31.54 24.94
CA ASP A 131 11.15 -32.87 25.52
C ASP A 131 11.95 -32.91 26.82
N GLU A 132 11.25 -33.18 27.91
CA GLU A 132 11.85 -33.41 29.22
C GLU A 132 12.55 -34.79 29.24
N LEU A 133 13.85 -34.81 29.52
CA LEU A 133 14.47 -35.73 30.49
C LEU A 133 15.83 -35.22 30.99
#